data_AF-S8BUX2-F1
#
_entry.id   AF-S8BUX2-F1
#
_cell.length_a   1.000
_cell.length_b   1.000
_cell.length_c   1.000
_cell.angle_alpha   90.00
_cell.angle_beta   90.00
_cell.angle_gamma   90.00
#
_symmetry.space_group_name_H-M   'P 1'
#
loop_
_entity.id
_entity.type
_entity.pdbx_description
1 polymer ?
#
loop_
_entity_poly.entity_id
_entity_poly.type
_entity_poly.pdbx_seq_one_letter_code
_entity_poly.pdbx_strand_id
1 'polypeptide(L)'
;LGPIDENTKSDDIPILCVIQVSFEGEISRKSVMKSISAGHQPFGDQIPWKFCEQFNDTVFPSLSGARIVRIATHPSATRLGYGTAAIEILARYFEGKITPFSEMDTEEVPEKSEVNIIEAAEKAYLLEETIKPRTGKELAPLLVPLSDRKPEKLHYIGVSFGLTLELLRFWRKHNFAPFYISEIPSPVTGEHSCMILKPLSNDDIESTGSDQLGFFSSFYQDFRSRFTKLLARSFRSMDYKLAMSILDPKIEFNESQAASSSPEEFPNPISRKLLPSAMLQLEAYVNNRVDYHLTGFFVTDLACAYFWKMVPVTLSYTQASVLLCFGLQGKDISCIEKEMKELDRQQILSMYMKMMKKFYKYLS
;
A
#
# COMPACT_ATOMS: atom_id res chain seq x y z
N LEU A 1 -32.28 19.07 21.15
CA LEU A 1 -31.37 19.72 22.12
C LEU A 1 -32.24 20.26 23.24
N GLY A 2 -32.16 19.68 24.43
CA GLY A 2 -32.75 20.27 25.64
C GLY A 2 -31.91 21.48 26.08
N PRO A 3 -32.42 22.32 27.01
CA PRO A 3 -31.72 23.52 27.43
C PRO A 3 -30.39 23.14 28.10
N ILE A 4 -29.32 23.81 27.69
CA ILE A 4 -27.97 23.61 28.19
C ILE A 4 -27.77 24.67 29.28
N ASP A 5 -27.52 24.26 30.53
CA ASP A 5 -27.11 25.18 31.58
C ASP A 5 -25.74 25.79 31.20
N GLU A 6 -25.70 27.11 31.00
CA GLU A 6 -24.52 27.88 30.55
C GLU A 6 -23.30 27.79 31.50
N ASN A 7 -23.44 27.15 32.67
CA ASN A 7 -22.41 27.07 33.71
C ASN A 7 -21.77 25.69 33.89
N THR A 8 -22.17 24.70 33.10
CA THR A 8 -21.46 23.41 33.06
C THR A 8 -20.54 23.48 31.85
N LYS A 9 -19.22 23.59 32.09
CA LYS A 9 -18.24 23.33 31.02
C LYS A 9 -18.64 21.99 30.42
N SER A 10 -19.06 22.00 29.15
CA SER A 10 -19.24 20.78 28.40
C SER A 10 -17.97 19.96 28.58
N ASP A 11 -18.10 18.72 29.05
CA ASP A 11 -17.04 17.72 28.98
C ASP A 11 -16.84 17.37 27.50
N ASP A 12 -16.34 18.34 26.73
CA ASP A 12 -16.10 18.21 25.31
C ASP A 12 -14.90 17.28 25.16
N ILE A 13 -15.17 16.03 24.77
CA ILE A 13 -14.13 15.06 24.44
C ILE A 13 -13.39 15.61 23.19
N PRO A 14 -12.12 16.04 23.31
CA PRO A 14 -11.43 16.64 22.18
C PRO A 14 -11.13 15.57 21.12
N ILE A 15 -11.62 15.77 19.90
CA ILE A 15 -11.38 14.85 18.77
C ILE A 15 -10.01 15.16 18.17
N LEU A 16 -9.02 14.29 18.41
CA LEU A 16 -7.65 14.48 17.93
C LEU A 16 -7.37 13.82 16.58
N CYS A 17 -8.10 12.75 16.26
CA CYS A 17 -7.98 12.00 15.02
C CYS A 17 -9.33 11.43 14.59
N VAL A 18 -9.64 11.51 13.30
CA VAL A 18 -10.84 10.94 12.69
C VAL A 18 -10.42 10.01 11.57
N ILE A 19 -11.03 8.83 11.51
CA ILE A 19 -10.90 7.89 10.40
C ILE A 19 -12.30 7.66 9.83
N GLN A 20 -12.45 7.84 8.53
CA GLN A 20 -13.63 7.46 7.77
C GLN A 20 -13.33 6.19 6.97
N VAL A 21 -14.15 5.17 7.16
CA VAL A 21 -14.02 3.86 6.50
C VAL A 21 -15.27 3.58 5.66
N SER A 22 -15.08 2.93 4.52
CA SER A 22 -16.13 2.35 3.68
C SER A 22 -15.90 0.85 3.59
N PHE A 23 -16.90 0.04 3.86
CA PHE A 23 -16.83 -1.39 3.57
C PHE A 23 -16.92 -1.61 2.06
N GLU A 24 -16.08 -2.50 1.53
CA GLU A 24 -15.98 -2.83 0.11
C GLU A 24 -15.77 -4.34 -0.06
N GLY A 25 -16.31 -4.93 -1.13
CA GLY A 25 -16.14 -6.35 -1.44
C GLY A 25 -17.41 -7.19 -1.32
N GLU A 26 -17.24 -8.49 -1.04
CA GLU A 26 -18.34 -9.49 -1.04
C GLU A 26 -19.12 -9.53 -2.37
N ILE A 27 -18.45 -9.20 -3.47
CA ILE A 27 -19.05 -9.14 -4.79
C ILE A 27 -19.16 -10.56 -5.34
N SER A 28 -20.37 -10.94 -5.75
CA SER A 28 -20.60 -12.24 -6.36
C SER A 28 -19.75 -12.44 -7.62
N ARG A 29 -19.12 -13.61 -7.76
CA ARG A 29 -18.30 -13.94 -8.95
C ARG A 29 -19.05 -13.77 -10.27
N LYS A 30 -20.36 -14.05 -10.28
CA LYS A 30 -21.23 -13.84 -11.45
C LYS A 30 -21.26 -12.37 -11.86
N SER A 31 -21.36 -11.45 -10.90
CA SER A 31 -21.33 -10.01 -11.17
C SER A 31 -19.96 -9.58 -11.69
N VAL A 32 -18.87 -10.08 -11.09
CA VAL A 32 -17.49 -9.79 -11.52
C VAL A 32 -17.27 -10.22 -12.97
N MET A 33 -17.63 -11.47 -13.32
CA MET A 33 -17.49 -11.97 -14.70
C MET A 33 -18.32 -11.15 -15.69
N LYS A 34 -19.53 -10.74 -15.33
CA LYS A 34 -20.36 -9.87 -16.16
C LYS A 34 -19.69 -8.51 -16.39
N SER A 35 -19.16 -7.88 -15.34
CA SER A 35 -18.46 -6.59 -15.43
C SER A 35 -17.19 -6.67 -16.28
N ILE A 36 -16.38 -7.72 -16.13
CA ILE A 36 -15.20 -7.96 -16.97
C ILE A 36 -15.62 -8.10 -18.43
N SER A 37 -16.65 -8.93 -18.71
CA SER A 37 -17.13 -9.16 -20.07
C SER A 37 -17.71 -7.90 -20.73
N ALA A 38 -18.35 -7.04 -19.94
CA ALA A 38 -18.93 -5.78 -20.41
C ALA A 38 -17.90 -4.63 -20.49
N GLY A 39 -16.69 -4.81 -19.93
CA GLY A 39 -15.70 -3.74 -19.82
C GLY A 39 -16.15 -2.56 -18.95
N HIS A 40 -17.14 -2.76 -18.08
CA HIS A 40 -17.74 -1.71 -17.27
C HIS A 40 -17.64 -2.03 -15.78
N GLN A 41 -17.09 -1.09 -15.02
CA GLN A 41 -17.02 -1.15 -13.57
C GLN A 41 -18.12 -0.27 -12.97
N PRO A 42 -18.99 -0.82 -12.11
CA PRO A 42 -20.01 -0.05 -11.42
C PRO A 42 -19.38 0.92 -10.40
N PHE A 43 -20.17 1.90 -9.96
CA PHE A 43 -19.77 2.82 -8.90
C PHE A 43 -19.70 2.11 -7.55
N GLY A 44 -18.74 2.51 -6.71
CA GLY A 44 -18.45 1.83 -5.43
C GLY A 44 -17.28 0.86 -5.56
N ASP A 45 -16.96 0.15 -4.47
CA ASP A 45 -15.99 -0.95 -4.43
C ASP A 45 -14.69 -0.68 -5.21
N GLN A 46 -14.08 0.49 -4.98
CA GLN A 46 -12.98 0.96 -5.81
C GLN A 46 -11.79 0.02 -5.78
N ILE A 47 -11.46 -0.53 -4.61
CA ILE A 47 -10.33 -1.45 -4.47
C ILE A 47 -10.61 -2.78 -5.17
N PRO A 48 -11.74 -3.48 -4.90
CA PRO A 48 -12.12 -4.69 -5.63
C PRO A 48 -12.05 -4.54 -7.16
N TRP A 49 -12.66 -3.48 -7.71
CA TRP A 49 -12.68 -3.28 -9.16
C TRP A 49 -11.30 -2.96 -9.71
N LYS A 50 -10.52 -2.12 -9.03
CA LYS A 50 -9.16 -1.80 -9.47
C LYS A 50 -8.24 -3.02 -9.40
N PHE A 51 -8.37 -3.83 -8.36
CA PHE A 51 -7.60 -5.05 -8.21
C PHE A 51 -7.92 -6.05 -9.33
N CYS A 52 -9.21 -6.22 -9.64
CA CYS A 52 -9.67 -7.03 -10.76
C CYS A 52 -9.12 -6.51 -12.10
N GLU A 53 -9.09 -5.19 -12.32
CA GLU A 53 -8.53 -4.59 -13.55
C GLU A 53 -7.02 -4.83 -13.68
N GLN A 54 -6.27 -4.73 -12.58
CA GLN A 54 -4.82 -4.88 -12.61
C GLN A 54 -4.40 -6.34 -12.80
N PHE A 55 -5.03 -7.28 -12.08
CA PHE A 55 -4.56 -8.66 -12.02
C PHE A 55 -5.45 -9.64 -12.79
N ASN A 56 -6.58 -9.17 -13.35
CA ASN A 56 -7.62 -10.00 -13.95
C ASN A 56 -8.09 -11.13 -13.01
N ASP A 57 -8.07 -10.85 -11.71
CA ASP A 57 -8.43 -11.80 -10.67
C ASP A 57 -9.92 -11.72 -10.34
N THR A 58 -10.59 -12.87 -10.35
CA THR A 58 -12.04 -12.98 -10.11
C THR A 58 -12.39 -13.38 -8.67
N VAL A 59 -11.38 -13.68 -7.86
CA VAL A 59 -11.56 -14.19 -6.48
C VAL A 59 -11.51 -13.05 -5.48
N PHE A 60 -10.57 -12.13 -5.64
CA PHE A 60 -10.34 -10.99 -4.76
C PHE A 60 -11.59 -10.14 -4.52
N PRO A 61 -12.43 -9.80 -5.53
CA PRO A 61 -13.63 -9.01 -5.29
C PRO A 61 -14.67 -9.70 -4.39
N SER A 62 -14.60 -11.02 -4.24
CA SER A 62 -15.46 -11.76 -3.31
C SER A 62 -14.98 -11.67 -1.87
N LEU A 63 -13.76 -11.20 -1.61
CA LEU A 63 -13.25 -10.96 -0.26
C LEU A 63 -13.90 -9.70 0.33
N SER A 64 -14.25 -9.76 1.60
CA SER A 64 -14.71 -8.61 2.38
C SER A 64 -13.53 -7.75 2.82
N GLY A 65 -13.63 -6.43 2.71
CA GLY A 65 -12.59 -5.51 3.13
C GLY A 65 -13.11 -4.12 3.48
N ALA A 66 -12.19 -3.27 3.92
CA ALA A 66 -12.48 -1.88 4.28
C ALA A 66 -11.52 -0.92 3.56
N ARG A 67 -12.06 0.11 2.92
CA ARG A 67 -11.28 1.23 2.42
C ARG A 67 -11.31 2.38 3.41
N ILE A 68 -10.13 2.80 3.86
CA ILE A 68 -9.97 4.07 4.56
C ILE A 68 -10.14 5.18 3.52
N VAL A 69 -11.26 5.90 3.62
CA VAL A 69 -11.60 7.01 2.73
C VAL A 69 -10.78 8.24 3.12
N ARG A 70 -10.70 8.53 4.41
CA ARG A 70 -9.92 9.65 4.96
C ARG A 70 -9.41 9.32 6.36
N ILE A 71 -8.20 9.80 6.64
CA ILE A 71 -7.66 9.95 7.98
C ILE A 71 -7.27 11.41 8.17
N ALA A 72 -7.73 12.01 9.26
CA ALA A 72 -7.47 13.40 9.59
C ALA A 72 -6.98 13.48 11.03
N THR A 73 -5.77 14.00 11.22
CA THR A 73 -5.23 14.35 12.55
C THR A 73 -5.29 15.86 12.72
N HIS A 74 -5.54 16.32 13.94
CA HIS A 74 -5.50 17.76 14.21
C HIS A 74 -4.09 18.33 13.88
N PRO A 75 -3.96 19.47 13.19
CA PRO A 75 -2.67 19.99 12.71
C PRO A 75 -1.60 20.16 13.82
N SER A 76 -2.01 20.57 15.02
CA SER A 76 -1.10 20.71 16.17
C SER A 76 -0.61 19.37 16.74
N ALA A 77 -1.21 18.26 16.32
CA ALA A 77 -0.99 16.92 16.86
C ALA A 77 -0.48 15.91 15.81
N THR A 78 -0.25 16.33 14.55
CA THR A 78 0.17 15.44 13.45
C THR A 78 1.48 14.69 13.74
N ARG A 79 2.41 15.29 14.50
CA ARG A 79 3.71 14.67 14.84
C ARG A 79 3.71 13.88 16.15
N LEU A 80 2.57 13.81 16.85
CA LEU A 80 2.43 13.12 18.13
C LEU A 80 2.03 11.65 17.97
N GLY A 81 1.83 11.17 16.74
CA GLY A 81 1.58 9.76 16.46
C GLY A 81 0.13 9.31 16.60
N TYR A 82 -0.84 10.22 16.76
CA TYR A 82 -2.26 9.85 16.85
C TYR A 82 -2.77 9.12 15.60
N GLY A 83 -2.32 9.52 14.41
CA GLY A 83 -2.68 8.81 13.18
C GLY A 83 -2.12 7.39 13.15
N THR A 84 -0.90 7.19 13.69
CA THR A 84 -0.27 5.87 13.83
C THR A 84 -1.09 5.00 14.79
N ALA A 85 -1.39 5.51 15.99
CA ALA A 85 -2.19 4.80 16.97
C ALA A 85 -3.59 4.45 16.45
N ALA A 86 -4.25 5.37 15.73
CA ALA A 86 -5.59 5.16 15.21
C ALA A 86 -5.63 4.02 14.16
N ILE A 87 -4.63 3.92 13.28
CA ILE A 87 -4.53 2.82 12.31
C ILE A 87 -4.24 1.48 12.98
N GLU A 88 -3.37 1.46 14.00
CA GLU A 88 -3.08 0.25 14.77
C GLU A 88 -4.32 -0.26 15.51
N ILE A 89 -5.06 0.64 16.16
CA ILE A 89 -6.33 0.29 16.85
C ILE A 89 -7.37 -0.21 15.84
N LEU A 90 -7.49 0.45 14.69
CA LEU A 90 -8.42 0.04 13.63
C LEU A 90 -8.10 -1.38 13.11
N ALA A 91 -6.83 -1.67 12.84
CA ALA A 91 -6.40 -2.99 12.42
C ALA A 91 -6.69 -4.05 13.50
N ARG A 92 -6.35 -3.78 14.76
CA ARG A 92 -6.64 -4.70 15.88
C ARG A 92 -8.13 -4.93 16.09
N TYR A 93 -8.95 -3.91 15.88
CA TYR A 93 -10.41 -4.01 15.97
C TYR A 93 -10.95 -5.01 14.94
N PHE A 94 -10.59 -4.85 13.66
CA PHE A 94 -11.05 -5.75 12.60
C PHE A 94 -10.40 -7.14 12.64
N GLU A 95 -9.22 -7.28 13.24
CA GLU A 95 -8.61 -8.58 13.56
C GLU A 95 -9.23 -9.26 14.80
N GLY A 96 -10.22 -8.65 15.46
CA GLY A 96 -10.88 -9.21 16.64
C GLY A 96 -10.01 -9.24 17.91
N LYS A 97 -8.88 -8.54 17.93
CA LYS A 97 -7.93 -8.53 19.07
C LYS A 97 -8.35 -7.58 20.20
N ILE A 98 -9.32 -6.71 19.95
CA ILE A 98 -9.91 -5.85 20.98
C ILE A 98 -11.11 -6.61 21.55
N THR A 99 -10.83 -7.50 22.50
CA THR A 99 -11.90 -8.23 23.22
C THR A 99 -12.62 -7.26 24.17
N PRO A 100 -13.96 -7.27 24.24
CA PRO A 100 -14.65 -6.71 25.39
C PRO A 100 -14.20 -7.43 26.67
N PHE A 101 -13.98 -6.68 27.74
CA PHE A 101 -13.85 -7.26 29.08
C PHE A 101 -15.22 -7.78 29.52
N SER A 102 -15.51 -9.05 29.23
CA SER A 102 -16.30 -9.92 30.10
C SER A 102 -16.29 -11.34 29.56
N GLU A 103 -15.98 -12.26 30.47
CA GLU A 103 -16.11 -13.71 30.37
C GLU A 103 -17.49 -14.12 29.85
N MET A 104 -17.53 -15.29 29.19
CA MET A 104 -18.69 -16.17 28.99
C MET A 104 -20.07 -15.51 29.12
N ASP A 105 -20.72 -15.22 27.98
CA ASP A 105 -22.13 -15.55 27.80
C ASP A 105 -22.45 -15.64 26.31
N THR A 106 -22.76 -16.86 25.90
CA THR A 106 -23.55 -17.17 24.71
C THR A 106 -24.92 -16.54 24.86
N GLU A 107 -25.11 -15.35 24.31
CA GLU A 107 -26.43 -14.87 23.92
C GLU A 107 -26.37 -14.34 22.49
N GLU A 108 -27.05 -15.06 21.60
CA GLU A 108 -27.45 -14.58 20.29
C GLU A 108 -28.21 -13.26 20.48
N VAL A 109 -27.71 -12.20 19.85
CA VAL A 109 -28.43 -10.92 19.81
C VAL A 109 -29.71 -11.15 18.99
N PRO A 110 -30.92 -10.87 19.51
CA PRO A 110 -32.14 -11.06 18.74
C PRO A 110 -32.12 -10.12 17.53
N GLU A 111 -32.50 -10.65 16.37
CA GLU A 111 -32.82 -9.87 15.18
C GLU A 111 -33.72 -8.69 15.56
N LYS A 112 -33.29 -7.47 15.23
CA LYS A 112 -34.13 -6.28 15.36
C LYS A 112 -35.34 -6.46 14.46
N SER A 113 -36.49 -6.68 15.08
CA SER A 113 -37.79 -6.62 14.41
C SER A 113 -37.94 -5.30 13.65
N GLU A 114 -38.09 -5.38 12.33
CA GLU A 114 -38.53 -4.27 11.49
C GLU A 114 -39.87 -3.78 12.03
N VAL A 115 -39.90 -2.57 12.58
CA VAL A 115 -41.14 -1.92 12.97
C VAL A 115 -41.88 -1.57 11.69
N ASN A 116 -43.00 -2.25 11.41
CA ASN A 116 -43.90 -1.92 10.30
C ASN A 116 -44.39 -0.47 10.43
N ILE A 117 -43.78 0.44 9.68
CA ILE A 117 -44.06 1.89 9.64
C ILE A 117 -45.53 2.18 9.28
N ILE A 118 -46.21 1.22 8.65
CA ILE A 118 -47.59 1.36 8.13
C ILE A 118 -48.64 1.27 9.25
N GLU A 119 -48.45 0.41 10.27
CA GLU A 119 -49.45 0.22 11.34
C GLU A 119 -49.44 1.37 12.37
N ALA A 120 -48.30 2.05 12.53
CA ALA A 120 -48.19 3.22 13.40
C ALA A 120 -48.85 4.48 12.81
N ALA A 121 -48.98 4.55 11.49
CA ALA A 121 -49.56 5.71 10.80
C ALA A 121 -51.10 5.76 10.86
N GLU A 122 -51.78 4.60 10.95
CA GLU A 122 -53.25 4.55 10.95
C GLU A 122 -53.91 4.96 12.28
N LYS A 123 -53.15 5.02 13.39
CA LYS A 123 -53.69 5.31 14.73
C LYS A 123 -53.44 6.74 15.22
N ALA A 124 -52.76 7.60 14.46
CA ALA A 124 -52.48 8.97 14.86
C ALA A 124 -53.54 9.94 14.30
N TYR A 125 -54.58 10.23 15.08
CA TYR A 125 -55.48 11.36 14.84
C TYR A 125 -54.68 12.67 14.89
N LEU A 126 -54.67 13.40 13.77
CA LEU A 126 -53.78 14.54 13.46
C LEU A 126 -54.05 15.86 14.23
N LEU A 127 -54.96 15.89 15.20
CA LEU A 127 -55.46 17.16 15.79
C LEU A 127 -55.02 17.44 17.23
N GLU A 128 -54.23 16.56 17.85
CA GLU A 128 -53.63 16.81 19.17
C GLU A 128 -52.15 16.41 19.20
N GLU A 129 -51.32 17.03 18.37
CA GLU A 129 -49.86 16.96 18.56
C GLU A 129 -49.46 17.77 19.79
N THR A 130 -49.40 17.11 20.95
CA THR A 130 -48.61 17.64 22.07
C THR A 130 -47.14 17.34 21.78
N ILE A 131 -46.38 18.37 21.35
CA ILE A 131 -44.93 18.28 21.17
C ILE A 131 -44.28 18.08 22.54
N LYS A 132 -44.18 16.82 22.98
CA LYS A 132 -43.35 16.44 24.12
C LYS A 132 -41.92 16.27 23.58
N PRO A 133 -40.90 16.90 24.19
CA PRO A 133 -39.51 16.64 23.82
C PRO A 133 -39.27 15.13 23.97
N ARG A 134 -38.77 14.48 22.91
CA ARG A 134 -38.46 13.04 22.93
C ARG A 134 -37.62 12.75 24.17
N THR A 135 -38.23 12.08 25.14
CA THR A 135 -37.59 11.71 26.40
C THR A 135 -36.32 10.90 26.08
N GLY A 136 -35.21 11.17 26.77
CA GLY A 136 -33.87 10.63 26.46
C GLY A 136 -33.71 9.10 26.45
N LYS A 137 -34.80 8.34 26.54
CA LYS A 137 -34.86 6.87 26.46
C LYS A 137 -34.96 6.31 25.03
N GLU A 138 -35.28 7.14 24.04
CA GLU A 138 -35.48 6.69 22.64
C GLU A 138 -34.34 7.05 21.67
N LEU A 139 -33.38 7.88 22.08
CA LEU A 139 -32.28 8.29 21.22
C LEU A 139 -31.08 7.37 21.44
N ALA A 140 -30.58 6.77 20.36
CA ALA A 140 -29.32 6.04 20.39
C ALA A 140 -28.18 6.99 20.84
N PRO A 141 -27.22 6.49 21.63
CA PRO A 141 -26.10 7.30 22.09
C PRO A 141 -25.27 7.81 20.90
N LEU A 142 -24.74 9.03 21.02
CA LEU A 142 -23.92 9.65 19.97
C LEU A 142 -22.60 8.88 19.74
N LEU A 143 -22.01 8.39 20.82
CA LEU A 143 -20.77 7.63 20.82
C LEU A 143 -21.01 6.30 21.53
N VAL A 144 -20.50 5.23 20.93
CA VAL A 144 -20.47 3.89 21.52
C VAL A 144 -19.00 3.52 21.71
N PRO A 145 -18.60 3.03 22.89
CA PRO A 145 -17.26 2.51 23.09
C PRO A 145 -16.93 1.42 22.06
N LEU A 146 -15.71 1.44 21.54
CA LEU A 146 -15.30 0.49 20.49
C LEU A 146 -15.38 -0.98 20.95
N SER A 147 -15.21 -1.21 22.27
CA SER A 147 -15.33 -2.53 22.89
C SER A 147 -16.75 -3.11 22.85
N ASP A 148 -17.78 -2.25 22.81
CA ASP A 148 -19.18 -2.68 22.88
C ASP A 148 -19.74 -3.04 21.51
N ARG A 149 -19.00 -2.74 20.43
CA ARG A 149 -19.38 -3.03 19.05
C ARG A 149 -18.62 -4.26 18.55
N LYS A 150 -19.36 -5.28 18.09
CA LYS A 150 -18.74 -6.44 17.43
C LYS A 150 -18.15 -6.02 16.07
N PRO A 151 -16.89 -6.35 15.76
CA PRO A 151 -16.27 -6.05 14.47
C PRO A 151 -16.81 -6.95 13.36
N GLU A 152 -16.94 -6.39 12.16
CA GLU A 152 -17.12 -7.15 10.93
C GLU A 152 -15.85 -7.93 10.60
N LYS A 153 -15.99 -9.17 10.13
CA LYS A 153 -14.85 -9.98 9.68
C LYS A 153 -14.36 -9.48 8.33
N LEU A 154 -13.14 -8.94 8.29
CA LEU A 154 -12.54 -8.39 7.09
C LEU A 154 -11.25 -9.12 6.72
N HIS A 155 -10.99 -9.24 5.42
CA HIS A 155 -9.78 -9.87 4.87
C HIS A 155 -8.67 -8.85 4.62
N TYR A 156 -9.02 -7.58 4.35
CA TYR A 156 -8.05 -6.54 4.06
C TYR A 156 -8.54 -5.15 4.45
N ILE A 157 -7.58 -4.26 4.68
CA ILE A 157 -7.78 -2.81 4.74
C ILE A 157 -7.00 -2.19 3.60
N GLY A 158 -7.59 -1.26 2.87
CA GLY A 158 -6.88 -0.52 1.83
C GLY A 158 -7.13 0.97 1.88
N VAL A 159 -6.32 1.70 1.12
CA VAL A 159 -6.33 3.17 1.07
C VAL A 159 -6.10 3.62 -0.36
N SER A 160 -6.77 4.70 -0.76
CA SER A 160 -6.52 5.40 -2.02
C SER A 160 -6.16 6.85 -1.71
N PHE A 161 -5.00 7.32 -2.17
CA PHE A 161 -4.48 8.66 -1.86
C PHE A 161 -3.56 9.19 -2.97
N GLY A 162 -3.33 10.51 -2.98
CA GLY A 162 -2.33 11.16 -3.84
C GLY A 162 -0.91 10.81 -3.38
N LEU A 163 -0.10 10.26 -4.29
CA LEU A 163 1.18 9.67 -3.96
C LEU A 163 2.22 10.72 -3.58
N THR A 164 2.50 10.82 -2.28
CA THR A 164 3.60 11.59 -1.72
C THR A 164 4.55 10.70 -0.93
N LEU A 165 5.81 11.12 -0.78
CA LEU A 165 6.82 10.37 -0.02
C LEU A 165 6.43 10.23 1.46
N GLU A 166 5.83 11.25 2.05
CA GLU A 166 5.42 11.26 3.45
C GLU A 166 4.28 10.26 3.70
N LEU A 167 3.21 10.32 2.90
CA LEU A 167 2.09 9.40 3.04
C LEU A 167 2.50 7.96 2.74
N LEU A 168 3.30 7.72 1.70
CA LEU A 168 3.79 6.37 1.41
C LEU A 168 4.60 5.80 2.58
N ARG A 169 5.48 6.59 3.20
CA ARG A 169 6.24 6.14 4.38
C ARG A 169 5.35 5.88 5.58
N PHE A 170 4.36 6.75 5.82
CA PHE A 170 3.38 6.57 6.88
C PHE A 170 2.67 5.22 6.73
N TRP A 171 2.15 4.90 5.55
CA TRP A 171 1.43 3.66 5.33
C TRP A 171 2.32 2.42 5.32
N ARG A 172 3.53 2.50 4.76
CA ARG A 172 4.47 1.38 4.77
C ARG A 172 4.92 1.00 6.19
N LYS A 173 5.05 1.97 7.09
CA LYS A 173 5.32 1.71 8.52
C LYS A 173 4.25 0.82 9.15
N HIS A 174 3.03 0.82 8.60
CA HIS A 174 1.88 0.05 9.08
C HIS A 174 1.64 -1.26 8.32
N ASN A 175 2.62 -1.72 7.54
CA ASN A 175 2.58 -2.93 6.70
C ASN A 175 1.55 -2.86 5.55
N PHE A 176 1.28 -1.66 5.04
CA PHE A 176 0.58 -1.53 3.76
C PHE A 176 1.58 -1.61 2.61
N ALA A 177 1.18 -2.30 1.55
CA ALA A 177 1.96 -2.40 0.32
C ALA A 177 1.13 -1.95 -0.91
N PRO A 178 1.75 -1.25 -1.87
CA PRO A 178 1.06 -0.78 -3.08
C PRO A 178 0.74 -1.93 -4.03
N PHE A 179 -0.43 -1.85 -4.65
CA PHE A 179 -0.79 -2.72 -5.79
C PHE A 179 -1.08 -1.93 -7.06
N TYR A 180 -1.31 -0.61 -6.94
CA TYR A 180 -1.61 0.25 -8.08
C TYR A 180 -1.09 1.68 -7.88
N ILE A 181 -0.55 2.25 -8.95
CA ILE A 181 -0.20 3.66 -9.08
C ILE A 181 -0.67 4.11 -10.47
N SER A 182 -1.42 5.21 -10.55
CA SER A 182 -1.88 5.73 -11.83
C SER A 182 -0.70 6.24 -12.67
N GLU A 183 -0.69 5.94 -13.96
CA GLU A 183 0.35 6.45 -14.87
C GLU A 183 0.21 7.95 -15.12
N ILE A 184 -1.03 8.44 -15.14
CA ILE A 184 -1.35 9.84 -15.36
C ILE A 184 -1.56 10.50 -13.98
N PRO A 185 -0.86 11.60 -13.67
CA PRO A 185 -1.11 12.36 -12.45
C PRO A 185 -2.46 13.07 -12.53
N SER A 186 -3.08 13.28 -11.38
CA SER A 186 -4.30 14.07 -11.28
C SER A 186 -4.07 15.49 -11.81
N PRO A 187 -4.97 16.04 -12.65
CA PRO A 187 -4.82 17.41 -13.16
C PRO A 187 -4.97 18.46 -12.05
N VAL A 188 -5.58 18.11 -10.92
CA VAL A 188 -5.82 19.04 -9.80
C VAL A 188 -4.61 19.11 -8.88
N THR A 189 -4.05 17.96 -8.50
CA THR A 189 -2.95 17.91 -7.51
C THR A 189 -1.58 17.73 -8.14
N GLY A 190 -1.50 17.27 -9.39
CA GLY A 190 -0.24 16.86 -10.03
C GLY A 190 0.33 15.55 -9.48
N GLU A 191 -0.37 14.89 -8.56
CA GLU A 191 0.08 13.64 -7.92
C GLU A 191 -0.54 12.42 -8.59
N HIS A 192 0.21 11.32 -8.64
CA HIS A 192 -0.33 10.03 -9.08
C HIS A 192 -1.25 9.46 -8.00
N SER A 193 -2.40 8.91 -8.38
CA SER A 193 -3.25 8.19 -7.44
C SER A 193 -2.61 6.85 -7.10
N CYS A 194 -2.43 6.55 -5.82
CA CYS A 194 -1.88 5.30 -5.34
C CYS A 194 -2.92 4.54 -4.52
N MET A 195 -3.06 3.25 -4.80
CA MET A 195 -3.84 2.34 -3.96
C MET A 195 -2.91 1.32 -3.31
N ILE A 196 -3.06 1.21 -2.00
CA ILE A 196 -2.28 0.33 -1.14
C ILE A 196 -3.23 -0.58 -0.35
N LEU A 197 -2.72 -1.74 0.03
CA LEU A 197 -3.48 -2.76 0.73
C LEU A 197 -2.65 -3.36 1.86
N LYS A 198 -3.34 -3.65 2.96
CA LYS A 198 -2.85 -4.43 4.10
C LYS A 198 -3.77 -5.64 4.26
N PRO A 199 -3.27 -6.87 4.11
CA PRO A 199 -4.04 -8.05 4.47
C PRO A 199 -4.22 -8.09 5.99
N LEU A 200 -5.39 -8.52 6.44
CA LEU A 200 -5.68 -8.78 7.85
C LEU A 200 -5.58 -10.28 8.11
N SER A 201 -5.18 -10.64 9.33
CA SER A 201 -5.26 -12.01 9.80
C SER A 201 -6.73 -12.40 9.98
N ASN A 202 -7.17 -13.45 9.29
CA ASN A 202 -8.50 -14.03 9.44
C ASN A 202 -8.35 -15.57 9.40
N ASP A 203 -9.25 -16.29 10.07
CA ASP A 203 -9.24 -17.76 10.14
C ASP A 203 -9.50 -18.41 8.77
N ASP A 204 -10.13 -17.67 7.84
CA ASP A 204 -10.53 -18.16 6.52
C ASP A 204 -9.34 -18.35 5.54
N ILE A 205 -8.20 -17.69 5.79
CA ILE A 205 -7.03 -17.74 4.91
C ILE A 205 -5.81 -18.13 5.75
N GLU A 206 -5.30 -19.35 5.54
CA GLU A 206 -4.09 -19.83 6.22
C GLU A 206 -2.90 -18.90 5.92
N SER A 207 -2.50 -18.11 6.91
CA SER A 207 -1.25 -17.36 6.83
C SER A 207 -0.08 -18.32 7.12
N THR A 208 0.78 -18.57 6.13
CA THR A 208 2.12 -19.09 6.40
C THR A 208 2.82 -18.09 7.31
N GLY A 209 3.05 -18.47 8.57
CA GLY A 209 3.41 -17.57 9.68
C GLY A 209 4.68 -16.73 9.53
N SER A 210 5.39 -16.81 8.39
CA SER A 210 6.54 -15.98 8.05
C SER A 210 6.23 -14.78 7.15
N ASP A 211 5.13 -14.79 6.38
CA ASP A 211 4.90 -13.78 5.32
C ASP A 211 3.83 -12.77 5.75
N GLN A 212 4.27 -11.56 6.11
CA GLN A 212 3.40 -10.46 6.57
C GLN A 212 2.36 -10.03 5.52
N LEU A 213 2.63 -10.32 4.24
CA LEU A 213 1.73 -9.98 3.13
C LEU A 213 0.79 -11.14 2.75
N GLY A 214 0.92 -12.33 3.33
CA GLY A 214 0.02 -13.47 3.12
C GLY A 214 -0.38 -13.68 1.65
N PHE A 215 -1.69 -13.71 1.38
CA PHE A 215 -2.23 -13.88 0.02
C PHE A 215 -1.87 -12.74 -0.97
N PHE A 216 -1.48 -11.57 -0.46
CA PHE A 216 -1.16 -10.39 -1.26
C PHE A 216 0.29 -10.40 -1.78
N SER A 217 1.15 -11.30 -1.30
CA SER A 217 2.58 -11.31 -1.64
C SER A 217 2.86 -11.52 -3.13
N SER A 218 2.15 -12.45 -3.79
CA SER A 218 2.29 -12.73 -5.23
C SER A 218 1.91 -11.52 -6.09
N PHE A 219 0.78 -10.88 -5.77
CA PHE A 219 0.30 -9.67 -6.43
C PHE A 219 1.25 -8.50 -6.24
N TYR A 220 1.83 -8.36 -5.04
CA TYR A 220 2.83 -7.34 -4.78
C TYR A 220 4.10 -7.54 -5.62
N GLN A 221 4.57 -8.78 -5.81
CA GLN A 221 5.71 -9.03 -6.70
C GLN A 221 5.40 -8.72 -8.17
N ASP A 222 4.20 -9.05 -8.64
CA ASP A 222 3.76 -8.68 -9.99
C ASP A 222 3.69 -7.15 -10.15
N PHE A 223 3.09 -6.44 -9.19
CA PHE A 223 3.11 -4.98 -9.14
C PHE A 223 4.53 -4.41 -9.23
N ARG A 224 5.48 -4.91 -8.43
CA ARG A 224 6.88 -4.47 -8.46
C ARG A 224 7.50 -4.71 -9.84
N SER A 225 7.24 -5.86 -10.46
CA SER A 225 7.73 -6.19 -11.81
C SER A 225 7.21 -5.23 -12.87
N ARG A 226 5.91 -4.93 -12.85
CA ARG A 226 5.27 -3.97 -13.76
C ARG A 226 5.78 -2.55 -13.52
N PHE A 227 5.85 -2.12 -12.27
CA PHE A 227 6.33 -0.80 -11.89
C PHE A 227 7.76 -0.55 -12.38
N THR A 228 8.66 -1.52 -12.22
CA THR A 228 10.04 -1.45 -12.75
C THR A 228 10.07 -1.17 -14.25
N LYS A 229 9.18 -1.80 -15.03
CA LYS A 229 9.10 -1.60 -16.49
C LYS A 229 8.49 -0.25 -16.89
N LEU A 230 7.65 0.34 -16.04
CA LEU A 230 7.00 1.63 -16.28
C LEU A 230 7.87 2.83 -15.86
N LEU A 231 8.93 2.61 -15.06
CA LEU A 231 9.81 3.68 -14.57
C LEU A 231 10.47 4.50 -15.68
N ALA A 232 10.88 3.87 -16.77
CA ALA A 232 11.52 4.57 -17.89
C ALA A 232 10.52 5.37 -18.74
N ARG A 233 9.22 5.10 -18.61
CA ARG A 233 8.15 5.70 -19.41
C ARG A 233 7.35 6.67 -18.54
N SER A 234 6.23 6.21 -18.00
CA SER A 234 5.23 7.02 -17.33
C SER A 234 5.73 7.65 -16.02
N PHE A 235 6.76 7.06 -15.41
CA PHE A 235 7.33 7.55 -14.14
C PHE A 235 8.77 8.09 -14.27
N ARG A 236 9.19 8.49 -15.49
CA ARG A 236 10.55 9.02 -15.72
C ARG A 236 10.82 10.30 -14.94
N SER A 237 9.81 11.15 -14.78
CA SER A 237 9.88 12.41 -14.03
C SER A 237 9.68 12.24 -12.52
N MET A 238 9.35 11.04 -12.04
CA MET A 238 9.15 10.78 -10.61
C MET A 238 10.46 10.98 -9.83
N ASP A 239 10.37 11.58 -8.64
CA ASP A 239 11.50 11.71 -7.72
C ASP A 239 12.08 10.31 -7.41
N TYR A 240 13.39 10.16 -7.59
CA TYR A 240 14.09 8.91 -7.31
C TYR A 240 13.90 8.47 -5.86
N LYS A 241 13.77 9.40 -4.90
CA LYS A 241 13.52 9.06 -3.48
C LYS A 241 12.17 8.37 -3.30
N LEU A 242 11.17 8.81 -4.05
CA LEU A 242 9.84 8.19 -4.06
C LEU A 242 9.88 6.83 -4.75
N ALA A 243 10.52 6.72 -5.90
CA ALA A 243 10.65 5.45 -6.62
C ALA A 243 11.47 4.40 -5.82
N MET A 244 12.55 4.81 -5.14
CA MET A 244 13.30 3.97 -4.19
C MET A 244 12.40 3.50 -3.04
N SER A 245 11.56 4.40 -2.51
CA SER A 245 10.59 4.09 -1.47
C SER A 245 9.54 3.08 -1.96
N ILE A 246 9.10 3.13 -3.21
CA ILE A 246 8.11 2.16 -3.73
C ILE A 246 8.73 0.77 -3.94
N LEU A 247 9.93 0.71 -4.52
CA LEU A 247 10.59 -0.57 -4.84
C LEU A 247 11.15 -1.28 -3.61
N ASP A 248 11.48 -0.53 -2.55
CA ASP A 248 12.04 -1.02 -1.29
C ASP A 248 13.16 -2.05 -1.50
N PRO A 249 14.27 -1.65 -2.15
CA PRO A 249 15.35 -2.58 -2.44
C PRO A 249 15.97 -3.09 -1.13
N LYS A 250 16.33 -4.38 -1.11
CA LYS A 250 17.09 -4.95 -0.01
C LYS A 250 18.54 -4.46 -0.14
N ILE A 251 18.96 -3.59 0.77
CA ILE A 251 20.29 -2.94 0.76
C ILE A 251 21.35 -3.89 1.35
N GLU A 252 20.98 -4.62 2.40
CA GLU A 252 21.85 -5.55 3.11
C GLU A 252 21.47 -7.00 2.80
N PHE A 253 22.43 -7.74 2.26
CA PHE A 253 22.37 -9.20 2.16
C PHE A 253 23.33 -9.75 3.22
N ASN A 254 22.83 -10.53 4.16
CA ASN A 254 23.71 -11.20 5.13
C ASN A 254 24.62 -12.16 4.36
N GLU A 255 25.93 -12.15 4.64
CA GLU A 255 26.92 -13.05 4.02
C GLU A 255 26.54 -14.52 4.18
N SER A 256 25.81 -14.86 5.26
CA SER A 256 25.25 -16.19 5.48
C SER A 256 24.25 -16.61 4.39
N GLN A 257 23.46 -15.68 3.82
CA GLN A 257 22.53 -15.95 2.71
C GLN A 257 23.23 -16.02 1.35
N ALA A 258 24.45 -15.46 1.23
CA ALA A 258 25.28 -15.60 0.05
C ALA A 258 26.09 -16.92 0.03
N ALA A 259 26.32 -17.51 1.21
CA ALA A 259 27.04 -18.78 1.38
C ALA A 259 26.12 -20.00 1.59
N SER A 260 24.93 -19.83 2.17
CA SER A 260 23.95 -20.91 2.38
C SER A 260 22.98 -21.11 1.21
N SER A 261 22.97 -20.20 0.23
CA SER A 261 22.28 -20.45 -1.03
C SER A 261 23.12 -21.42 -1.83
N SER A 262 22.81 -22.71 -1.74
CA SER A 262 23.25 -23.67 -2.75
C SER A 262 22.92 -23.11 -4.15
N PRO A 263 23.76 -23.33 -5.17
CA PRO A 263 23.54 -22.85 -6.54
C PRO A 263 22.22 -23.32 -7.20
N GLU A 264 21.38 -24.08 -6.50
CA GLU A 264 20.07 -24.57 -6.91
C GLU A 264 18.87 -23.68 -6.51
N GLU A 265 18.96 -22.83 -5.48
CA GLU A 265 17.79 -22.00 -5.06
C GLU A 265 17.65 -20.68 -5.84
N PHE A 266 18.74 -20.20 -6.45
CA PHE A 266 18.71 -19.10 -7.43
C PHE A 266 19.40 -19.59 -8.71
N PRO A 267 18.68 -20.21 -9.66
CA PRO A 267 19.28 -20.75 -10.86
C PRO A 267 19.74 -19.63 -11.78
N ASN A 268 20.88 -18.98 -11.50
CA ASN A 268 21.51 -17.85 -12.18
C ASN A 268 20.76 -17.34 -13.45
N PRO A 269 19.56 -16.75 -13.32
CA PRO A 269 18.68 -16.59 -14.47
C PRO A 269 19.15 -15.45 -15.38
N ILE A 270 20.03 -14.63 -14.83
CA ILE A 270 20.52 -13.39 -15.42
C ILE A 270 21.67 -13.69 -16.38
N SER A 271 22.54 -14.66 -16.10
CA SER A 271 23.56 -15.09 -17.07
C SER A 271 22.94 -15.71 -18.33
N ARG A 272 21.73 -16.27 -18.22
CA ARG A 272 20.93 -16.71 -19.38
C ARG A 272 20.19 -15.57 -20.10
N LYS A 273 19.89 -14.46 -19.42
CA LYS A 273 19.19 -13.30 -19.99
C LYS A 273 20.15 -12.26 -20.59
N LEU A 274 21.33 -12.09 -20.00
CA LEU A 274 22.37 -11.20 -20.51
C LEU A 274 22.95 -11.78 -21.81
N LEU A 275 23.05 -10.95 -22.83
CA LEU A 275 23.76 -11.32 -24.04
C LEU A 275 25.24 -11.61 -23.72
N PRO A 276 25.90 -12.59 -24.37
CA PRO A 276 27.33 -12.82 -24.19
C PRO A 276 28.20 -11.58 -24.45
N SER A 277 27.77 -10.71 -25.38
CA SER A 277 28.41 -9.42 -25.65
C SER A 277 28.33 -8.45 -24.47
N ALA A 278 27.28 -8.50 -23.65
CA ALA A 278 27.14 -7.67 -22.46
C ALA A 278 28.20 -8.02 -21.41
N MET A 279 28.51 -9.31 -21.23
CA MET A 279 29.55 -9.75 -20.30
C MET A 279 30.95 -9.28 -20.71
N LEU A 280 31.29 -9.37 -22.00
CA LEU A 280 32.56 -8.87 -22.53
C LEU A 280 32.70 -7.35 -22.37
N GLN A 281 31.61 -6.61 -22.59
CA GLN A 281 31.62 -5.16 -22.40
C GLN A 281 31.65 -4.75 -20.93
N LEU A 282 31.00 -5.51 -20.04
CA LEU A 282 31.09 -5.31 -18.61
C LEU A 282 32.54 -5.52 -18.12
N GLU A 283 33.21 -6.58 -18.59
CA GLU A 283 34.63 -6.81 -18.31
C GLU A 283 35.51 -5.65 -18.85
N ALA A 284 35.27 -5.23 -20.09
CA ALA A 284 36.01 -4.12 -20.69
C ALA A 284 35.82 -2.81 -19.91
N TYR A 285 34.60 -2.53 -19.44
CA TYR A 285 34.29 -1.36 -18.61
C TYR A 285 34.99 -1.44 -17.24
N VAL A 286 34.90 -2.58 -16.54
CA VAL A 286 35.55 -2.81 -15.24
C VAL A 286 37.08 -2.64 -15.32
N ASN A 287 37.68 -3.01 -16.45
CA ASN A 287 39.09 -2.85 -16.76
C ASN A 287 39.46 -1.46 -17.32
N ASN A 288 38.55 -0.47 -17.25
CA ASN A 288 38.73 0.90 -17.77
C ASN A 288 39.07 0.98 -19.27
N ARG A 289 38.69 -0.01 -20.08
CA ARG A 289 38.93 0.00 -21.54
C ARG A 289 37.84 0.71 -22.33
N VAL A 290 36.66 0.87 -21.72
CA VAL A 290 35.43 1.34 -22.37
C VAL A 290 34.79 2.42 -21.49
N ASP A 291 34.13 3.40 -22.12
CA ASP A 291 33.36 4.44 -21.43
C ASP A 291 31.94 3.97 -21.04
N TYR A 292 31.31 4.64 -20.07
CA TYR A 292 30.02 4.24 -19.51
C TYR A 292 28.89 4.21 -20.56
N HIS A 293 28.97 4.99 -21.64
CA HIS A 293 27.94 5.04 -22.68
C HIS A 293 27.65 3.67 -23.30
N LEU A 294 28.66 2.81 -23.43
CA LEU A 294 28.49 1.46 -23.98
C LEU A 294 27.77 0.50 -23.03
N THR A 295 27.64 0.86 -21.74
CA THR A 295 26.91 0.03 -20.76
C THR A 295 25.39 0.18 -20.83
N GLY A 296 24.89 1.15 -21.61
CA GLY A 296 23.46 1.51 -21.63
C GLY A 296 22.49 0.40 -22.06
N PHE A 297 22.92 -0.52 -22.92
CA PHE A 297 21.99 -1.56 -23.43
C PHE A 297 21.76 -2.72 -22.45
N PHE A 298 22.64 -2.93 -21.46
CA PHE A 298 22.51 -4.02 -20.49
C PHE A 298 22.31 -3.53 -19.04
N VAL A 299 22.55 -2.24 -18.76
CA VAL A 299 22.38 -1.70 -17.40
C VAL A 299 20.94 -1.85 -16.89
N THR A 300 19.95 -1.76 -17.79
CA THR A 300 18.54 -1.97 -17.45
C THR A 300 18.30 -3.39 -16.95
N ASP A 301 18.93 -4.39 -17.56
CA ASP A 301 18.81 -5.79 -17.15
C ASP A 301 19.46 -6.02 -15.78
N LEU A 302 20.65 -5.45 -15.54
CA LEU A 302 21.31 -5.49 -14.25
C LEU A 302 20.50 -4.78 -13.16
N ALA A 303 19.92 -3.63 -13.48
CA ALA A 303 19.07 -2.91 -12.56
C ALA A 303 17.80 -3.70 -12.23
N CYS A 304 17.09 -4.24 -13.23
CA CYS A 304 15.92 -5.09 -13.02
C CYS A 304 16.27 -6.28 -12.13
N ALA A 305 17.40 -6.96 -12.41
CA ALA A 305 17.88 -8.08 -11.64
C ALA A 305 18.16 -7.73 -10.17
N TYR A 306 18.75 -6.57 -9.91
CA TYR A 306 18.98 -6.07 -8.55
C TYR A 306 17.66 -5.75 -7.82
N PHE A 307 16.76 -4.97 -8.43
CA PHE A 307 15.52 -4.54 -7.79
C PHE A 307 14.50 -5.68 -7.61
N TRP A 308 14.55 -6.71 -8.45
CA TRP A 308 13.80 -7.96 -8.27
C TRP A 308 14.42 -8.92 -7.25
N LYS A 309 15.50 -8.52 -6.56
CA LYS A 309 16.20 -9.34 -5.56
C LYS A 309 16.74 -10.66 -6.13
N MET A 310 17.04 -10.69 -7.44
CA MET A 310 17.63 -11.86 -8.10
C MET A 310 19.15 -11.89 -7.97
N VAL A 311 19.76 -10.75 -7.63
CA VAL A 311 21.20 -10.60 -7.43
C VAL A 311 21.46 -10.14 -5.99
N PRO A 312 22.16 -10.94 -5.17
CA PRO A 312 22.53 -10.59 -3.81
C PRO A 312 23.77 -9.67 -3.76
N VAL A 313 23.78 -8.59 -4.55
CA VAL A 313 24.87 -7.60 -4.53
C VAL A 313 24.51 -6.50 -3.54
N THR A 314 25.33 -6.32 -2.51
CA THR A 314 25.15 -5.22 -1.54
C THR A 314 25.54 -3.88 -2.15
N LEU A 315 24.60 -2.96 -2.28
CA LEU A 315 24.80 -1.58 -2.74
C LEU A 315 24.44 -0.61 -1.63
N SER A 316 25.19 0.48 -1.49
CA SER A 316 24.76 1.60 -0.62
C SER A 316 23.48 2.24 -1.16
N TYR A 317 22.71 2.92 -0.30
CA TYR A 317 21.47 3.61 -0.71
C TYR A 317 21.69 4.57 -1.89
N THR A 318 22.80 5.31 -1.87
CA THR A 318 23.21 6.22 -2.94
C THR A 318 23.58 5.47 -4.23
N GLN A 319 24.31 4.35 -4.13
CA GLN A 319 24.59 3.49 -5.29
C GLN A 319 23.30 2.94 -5.91
N ALA A 320 22.42 2.37 -5.11
CA ALA A 320 21.13 1.87 -5.58
C ALA A 320 20.27 2.97 -6.20
N SER A 321 20.29 4.18 -5.65
CA SER A 321 19.60 5.35 -6.23
C SER A 321 20.18 5.75 -7.59
N VAL A 322 21.51 5.74 -7.76
CA VAL A 322 22.14 6.00 -9.06
C VAL A 322 21.78 4.90 -10.07
N LEU A 323 21.77 3.63 -9.65
CA LEU A 323 21.35 2.50 -10.50
C LEU A 323 19.88 2.62 -10.92
N LEU A 324 18.99 3.07 -10.03
CA LEU A 324 17.59 3.33 -10.34
C LEU A 324 17.45 4.40 -11.42
N CYS A 325 18.09 5.57 -11.22
CA CYS A 325 17.97 6.68 -12.16
C CYS A 325 18.53 6.33 -13.54
N PHE A 326 19.72 5.74 -13.58
CA PHE A 326 20.38 5.42 -14.83
C PHE A 326 19.75 4.20 -15.52
N GLY A 327 19.57 3.10 -14.79
CA GLY A 327 19.12 1.82 -15.35
C GLY A 327 17.61 1.67 -15.50
N LEU A 328 16.79 2.22 -14.59
CA LEU A 328 15.34 2.03 -14.62
C LEU A 328 14.56 3.26 -15.08
N GLN A 329 15.00 4.48 -14.73
CA GLN A 329 14.36 5.71 -15.22
C GLN A 329 14.94 6.20 -16.56
N GLY A 330 16.05 5.62 -17.03
CA GLY A 330 16.70 6.06 -18.28
C GLY A 330 17.09 7.54 -18.25
N LYS A 331 17.63 8.00 -17.11
CA LYS A 331 18.14 9.35 -16.93
C LYS A 331 19.63 9.38 -17.24
N ASP A 332 20.06 10.39 -18.00
CA ASP A 332 21.47 10.65 -18.25
C ASP A 332 22.16 11.17 -17.00
N ILE A 333 23.49 11.04 -16.94
CA ILE A 333 24.30 11.50 -15.79
C ILE A 333 24.06 12.99 -15.50
N SER A 334 23.92 13.83 -16.53
CA SER A 334 23.65 15.26 -16.36
C SER A 334 22.29 15.53 -15.71
N CYS A 335 21.31 14.64 -15.88
CA CYS A 335 20.01 14.73 -15.20
C CYS A 335 20.14 14.26 -13.75
N ILE A 336 20.90 13.18 -13.52
CA ILE A 336 21.16 12.64 -12.17
C ILE A 336 21.87 13.69 -11.32
N GLU A 337 22.88 14.37 -11.86
CA GLU A 337 23.61 15.45 -11.20
C GLU A 337 22.69 16.60 -10.75
N LYS A 338 21.70 16.97 -11.57
CA LYS A 338 20.71 18.01 -11.22
C LYS A 338 19.76 17.59 -10.09
N GLU A 339 19.35 16.33 -10.08
CA GLU A 339 18.44 15.78 -9.06
C GLU A 339 19.17 15.47 -7.74
N MET A 340 20.39 14.95 -7.83
CA MET A 340 21.26 14.61 -6.71
C MET A 340 22.30 15.72 -6.50
N LYS A 341 21.84 16.90 -6.10
CA LYS A 341 22.68 18.12 -5.90
C LYS A 341 23.90 17.95 -5.00
N GLU A 342 23.96 16.88 -4.21
CA GLU A 342 25.06 16.55 -3.31
C GLU A 342 26.23 15.85 -4.02
N LEU A 343 26.02 15.35 -5.25
CA LEU A 343 26.99 14.54 -5.98
C LEU A 343 27.48 15.25 -7.24
N ASP A 344 28.80 15.32 -7.39
CA ASP A 344 29.44 15.76 -8.63
C ASP A 344 29.44 14.65 -9.70
N ARG A 345 29.51 15.03 -10.98
CA ARG A 345 29.59 14.10 -12.12
C ARG A 345 30.67 13.04 -11.94
N GLN A 346 31.85 13.40 -11.42
CA GLN A 346 32.95 12.44 -11.21
C GLN A 346 32.61 11.43 -10.11
N GLN A 347 31.90 11.86 -9.06
CA GLN A 347 31.47 10.98 -7.97
C GLN A 347 30.42 9.98 -8.46
N ILE A 348 29.47 10.42 -9.28
CA ILE A 348 28.45 9.54 -9.90
C ILE A 348 29.12 8.45 -10.75
N LEU A 349 30.08 8.83 -11.60
CA LEU A 349 30.85 7.88 -12.42
C LEU A 349 31.68 6.91 -11.57
N SER A 350 32.34 7.40 -10.52
CA SER A 350 33.09 6.57 -9.58
C SER A 350 32.19 5.55 -8.86
N MET A 351 30.99 5.97 -8.43
CA MET A 351 30.00 5.09 -7.83
C MET A 351 29.53 4.05 -8.84
N TYR A 352 29.22 4.46 -10.06
CA TYR A 352 28.79 3.57 -11.14
C TYR A 352 29.84 2.49 -11.45
N MET A 353 31.11 2.88 -11.58
CA MET A 353 32.23 1.94 -11.75
C MET A 353 32.32 0.94 -10.58
N LYS A 354 32.19 1.41 -9.33
CA LYS A 354 32.18 0.52 -8.15
C LYS A 354 31.00 -0.46 -8.18
N MET A 355 29.82 -0.04 -8.65
CA MET A 355 28.67 -0.94 -8.81
C MET A 355 28.94 -2.00 -9.87
N MET A 356 29.44 -1.60 -11.04
CA MET A 356 29.73 -2.53 -12.13
C MET A 356 30.79 -3.56 -11.76
N LYS A 357 31.80 -3.18 -10.98
CA LYS A 357 32.76 -4.11 -10.38
C LYS A 357 32.10 -5.17 -9.48
N LYS A 358 31.11 -4.77 -8.68
CA LYS A 358 30.35 -5.70 -7.82
C LYS A 358 29.48 -6.65 -8.65
N PHE A 359 28.80 -6.15 -9.67
CA PHE A 359 28.02 -7.00 -10.59
C PHE A 359 28.91 -7.97 -11.34
N TYR A 360 30.05 -7.51 -11.86
CA TYR A 360 31.02 -8.37 -12.54
C TYR A 360 31.52 -9.49 -11.62
N LYS A 361 31.97 -9.16 -10.40
CA LYS A 361 32.43 -10.15 -9.40
C LYS A 361 31.40 -11.23 -9.07
N TYR A 362 30.10 -10.93 -9.17
CA TYR A 362 29.03 -11.90 -8.93
C TYR A 362 28.72 -12.75 -10.18
N LEU A 363 28.87 -12.19 -11.38
CA LEU A 363 28.52 -12.84 -12.64
C LEU A 363 29.69 -13.62 -13.28
N SER A 364 30.93 -13.28 -12.97
CA SER A 364 32.16 -14.01 -13.28
C SER A 364 32.47 -15.04 -12.21
#